data_AF-A0A0F5Q5C2-F1
#
_entry.id   AF-A0A0F5Q5C2-F1
#
_cell.length_a   1.000
_cell.length_b   1.000
_cell.length_c   1.000
_cell.angle_alpha   90.00
_cell.angle_beta   90.00
_cell.angle_gamma   90.00
#
_symmetry.space_group_name_H-M   'P 1'
#
loop_
_entity.id
_entity.type
_entity.pdbx_description
1 polymer ?
#
loop_
_entity_poly.entity_id
_entity_poly.type
_entity_poly.pdbx_seq_one_letter_code
_entity_poly.pdbx_strand_id
1 'polypeptide(L)'
;MDSRIVTHGFGRQTNWLGRSGRAYDLIAENLERFAMGDTELYMIAKGSHVLWVGSTGELVTDPMSRTRFRLALDCADRVFRLISPRTEAERLSTIWDLEGAEPVSSAQAA
;
A
#
# COMPACT_ATOMS: atom_id res chain seq x y z
N MET A 1 -2.02 -33.49 5.71
CA MET A 1 -3.13 -32.59 6.08
C MET A 1 -2.51 -31.23 6.32
N ASP A 2 -2.55 -30.37 5.30
CA ASP A 2 -1.90 -29.07 5.29
C ASP A 2 -2.52 -28.13 6.32
N SER A 3 -1.74 -27.79 7.35
CA SER A 3 -2.05 -26.70 8.26
C SER A 3 -1.70 -25.38 7.59
N ARG A 4 -2.66 -24.83 6.83
CA ARG A 4 -2.57 -23.45 6.35
C ARG A 4 -2.78 -22.51 7.53
N ILE A 5 -1.68 -22.13 8.19
CA ILE A 5 -1.68 -21.03 9.17
C ILE A 5 -1.97 -19.77 8.38
N VAL A 6 -3.24 -19.35 8.35
CA VAL A 6 -3.63 -18.02 7.87
C VAL A 6 -3.30 -17.06 8.99
N THR A 7 -2.09 -16.50 8.95
CA THR A 7 -1.70 -15.40 9.82
C THR A 7 -2.52 -14.18 9.41
N HIS A 8 -3.74 -14.07 9.94
CA HIS A 8 -4.49 -12.82 9.90
C HIS A 8 -3.74 -11.82 10.79
N GLY A 9 -2.83 -11.06 10.19
CA GLY A 9 -2.40 -9.80 10.78
C GLY A 9 -3.64 -8.96 11.02
N PHE A 10 -3.91 -8.59 12.28
CA PHE A 10 -5.01 -7.71 12.68
C PHE A 10 -4.74 -6.26 12.24
N GLY A 11 -4.45 -6.07 10.95
CA GLY A 11 -4.25 -4.74 10.38
C GLY A 11 -5.57 -3.99 10.36
N ARG A 12 -5.57 -2.77 10.88
CA ARG A 12 -6.75 -1.90 10.83
C ARG A 12 -7.04 -1.57 9.38
N GLN A 13 -8.27 -1.84 8.92
CA GLN A 13 -8.71 -1.36 7.61
C GLN A 13 -8.77 0.16 7.61
N THR A 14 -8.29 0.78 6.54
CA THR A 14 -8.29 2.23 6.34
C THR A 14 -8.70 2.55 4.91
N ASN A 15 -9.60 3.52 4.77
CA ASN A 15 -10.15 3.88 3.48
C ASN A 15 -9.34 5.02 2.88
N TRP A 16 -8.94 4.85 1.64
CA TRP A 16 -8.26 5.86 0.83
C TRP A 16 -9.02 6.10 -0.45
N LEU A 17 -9.03 7.34 -0.92
CA LEU A 17 -9.62 7.72 -2.18
C LEU A 17 -8.48 7.96 -3.17
N GLY A 18 -8.40 7.16 -4.23
CA GLY A 18 -7.46 7.38 -5.33
C GLY A 18 -7.72 8.72 -6.01
N ARG A 19 -6.73 9.21 -6.77
CA ARG A 19 -6.87 10.47 -7.53
C ARG A 19 -8.07 10.47 -8.50
N SER A 20 -8.51 9.30 -8.94
CA SER A 20 -9.69 9.10 -9.78
C SER A 20 -11.03 9.22 -9.03
N GLY A 21 -11.02 9.25 -7.69
CA GLY A 21 -12.20 9.13 -6.85
C GLY A 21 -12.57 7.69 -6.50
N ARG A 22 -11.78 6.69 -6.91
CA ARG A 22 -12.01 5.29 -6.53
C ARG A 22 -11.63 5.03 -5.08
N ALA A 23 -12.50 4.37 -4.33
CA ALA A 23 -12.21 3.96 -2.95
C ALA A 23 -11.36 2.69 -2.90
N TYR A 24 -10.40 2.66 -1.98
CA TYR A 24 -9.54 1.52 -1.68
C TYR A 24 -9.57 1.22 -0.18
N ASP A 25 -9.91 -0.02 0.15
CA ASP A 25 -9.80 -0.55 1.50
C ASP A 25 -8.40 -1.13 1.68
N LEU A 26 -7.56 -0.39 2.40
CA LEU A 26 -6.17 -0.77 2.66
C LEU A 26 -6.03 -1.36 4.06
N ILE A 27 -5.13 -2.34 4.21
CA ILE A 27 -4.81 -2.96 5.50
C ILE A 27 -3.56 -2.28 6.05
N ALA A 28 -3.68 -1.60 7.19
CA ALA A 28 -2.51 -1.00 7.85
C ALA A 28 -1.58 -2.10 8.40
N GLU A 29 -0.30 -2.01 8.07
CA GLU A 29 0.75 -2.92 8.55
C GLU A 29 1.65 -2.21 9.57
N ASN A 30 2.39 -2.98 10.37
CA ASN A 30 3.38 -2.41 11.28
C ASN A 30 4.65 -2.00 10.51
N LEU A 31 4.98 -0.71 10.49
CA LEU A 31 6.11 -0.17 9.70
C LEU A 31 7.48 -0.80 10.04
N GLU A 32 7.70 -1.23 11.27
CA GLU A 32 8.98 -1.82 11.70
C GLU A 32 9.07 -3.32 11.40
N ARG A 33 7.94 -3.99 11.12
CA ARG A 33 7.86 -5.47 11.05
C ARG A 33 7.25 -6.00 9.76
N PHE A 34 6.68 -5.15 8.93
CA PHE A 34 6.04 -5.62 7.70
C PHE A 34 7.06 -6.25 6.76
N ALA A 35 6.59 -7.23 5.99
CA ALA A 35 7.35 -7.85 4.92
C ALA A 35 6.51 -7.75 3.65
N MET A 36 7.18 -7.53 2.51
CA MET A 36 6.50 -7.48 1.23
C MET A 36 6.34 -8.88 0.65
N GLY A 37 5.09 -9.28 0.45
CA GLY A 37 4.73 -10.46 -0.34
C GLY A 37 4.77 -10.21 -1.84
N ASP A 38 4.89 -11.29 -2.61
CA ASP A 38 5.05 -11.27 -4.07
C ASP A 38 3.75 -10.98 -4.83
N THR A 39 2.61 -11.06 -4.15
CA THR A 39 1.28 -10.96 -4.76
C THR A 39 0.48 -9.79 -4.21
N GLU A 40 1.16 -8.79 -3.66
CA GLU A 40 0.54 -7.68 -2.96
C GLU A 40 1.13 -6.35 -3.40
N LEU A 41 0.28 -5.33 -3.36
CA LEU A 41 0.69 -3.96 -3.54
C LEU A 41 0.85 -3.32 -2.16
N TYR A 42 1.86 -2.48 -2.02
CA TYR A 42 2.13 -1.75 -0.80
C TYR A 42 2.10 -0.25 -1.08
N MET A 43 1.57 0.50 -0.12
CA MET A 43 1.58 1.94 -0.11
C MET A 43 2.30 2.43 1.15
N ILE A 44 3.30 3.28 0.97
CA ILE A 44 4.05 3.91 2.05
C ILE A 44 3.64 5.38 2.11
N ALA A 45 3.36 5.87 3.31
CA ALA A 45 2.86 7.21 3.52
C ALA A 45 3.48 7.90 4.75
N LYS A 46 3.37 9.23 4.76
CA LYS A 46 3.62 10.08 5.92
C LYS A 46 2.37 10.94 6.16
N GLY A 47 1.67 10.71 7.26
CA GLY A 47 0.40 11.37 7.53
C GLY A 47 -0.65 11.02 6.46
N SER A 48 -1.05 12.02 5.66
CA SER A 48 -1.98 11.88 4.53
C SER A 48 -1.29 11.84 3.17
N HIS A 49 0.05 11.93 3.12
CA HIS A 49 0.79 12.02 1.86
C HIS A 49 1.36 10.66 1.47
N VAL A 50 1.05 10.20 0.27
CA VAL A 50 1.60 8.97 -0.31
C VAL A 50 3.01 9.24 -0.82
N LEU A 51 3.98 8.45 -0.36
CA LEU A 51 5.39 8.58 -0.72
C LEU A 51 5.84 7.57 -1.77
N TRP A 52 5.25 6.37 -1.75
CA TRP A 52 5.56 5.31 -2.69
C TRP A 52 4.41 4.31 -2.78
N VAL A 53 4.18 3.76 -3.97
CA VAL A 53 3.23 2.67 -4.23
C VAL A 53 3.88 1.65 -5.17
N GLY A 54 3.78 0.36 -4.86
CA GLY A 54 4.29 -0.68 -5.75
C GLY A 54 4.30 -2.07 -5.13
N SER A 55 4.83 -3.04 -5.88
CA SER A 55 5.07 -4.40 -5.41
C SER A 55 6.57 -4.72 -5.34
N THR A 56 6.92 -5.95 -4.95
CA THR A 56 8.30 -6.43 -5.04
C THR A 56 8.82 -6.40 -6.48
N GLY A 57 7.94 -6.59 -7.47
CA GLY A 57 8.29 -6.52 -8.90
C GLY A 57 8.90 -5.17 -9.29
N GLU A 58 8.31 -4.07 -8.84
CA GLU A 58 8.80 -2.71 -9.12
C GLU A 58 10.16 -2.45 -8.44
N LEU A 59 10.41 -3.02 -7.26
CA LEU A 59 11.70 -2.91 -6.59
C LEU A 59 12.84 -3.64 -7.32
N VAL A 60 12.50 -4.80 -7.91
CA VAL A 60 13.44 -5.64 -8.65
C VAL A 60 13.74 -5.04 -10.02
N THR A 61 12.69 -4.65 -10.75
CA THR A 61 12.79 -4.28 -12.17
C THR A 61 13.13 -2.81 -12.41
N ASP A 62 12.77 -1.90 -11.50
CA ASP A 62 13.04 -0.46 -11.64
C ASP A 62 14.00 0.06 -10.54
N PRO A 63 15.27 0.38 -10.89
CA PRO A 63 16.22 0.99 -9.96
C PRO A 63 15.74 2.30 -9.34
N MET A 64 14.93 3.07 -10.07
CA MET A 64 14.41 4.33 -9.58
C MET A 64 13.31 4.10 -8.54
N SER A 65 12.37 3.20 -8.79
CA SER A 65 11.38 2.77 -7.79
C SER A 65 12.05 2.29 -6.51
N ARG A 66 13.12 1.49 -6.62
CA ARG A 66 13.90 1.02 -5.45
C ARG A 66 14.53 2.15 -4.64
N THR A 67 14.93 3.24 -5.31
CA THR A 67 15.47 4.42 -4.63
C THR A 67 14.38 5.21 -3.92
N ARG A 68 13.23 5.41 -4.58
CA ARG A 68 12.06 6.06 -3.97
C ARG A 68 11.53 5.29 -2.76
N PHE A 69 11.48 3.96 -2.85
CA PHE A 69 11.08 3.10 -1.74
C PHE A 69 11.94 3.30 -0.50
N ARG A 70 13.27 3.31 -0.64
CA ARG A 70 14.20 3.53 0.49
C ARG A 70 14.01 4.91 1.11
N LEU A 71 13.91 5.96 0.28
CA LEU A 71 13.64 7.32 0.76
C LEU A 71 12.29 7.44 1.46
N ALA A 72 11.27 6.75 0.93
CA ALA A 72 9.95 6.71 1.54
C ALA A 72 10.03 6.07 2.93
N LEU A 73 10.74 4.95 3.09
CA LEU A 73 10.92 4.29 4.38
C LEU A 73 11.64 5.16 5.42
N ASP A 74 12.63 5.95 5.01
CA ASP A 74 13.32 6.88 5.92
C ASP A 74 12.38 7.96 6.49
N CYS A 75 11.30 8.28 5.78
CA CYS A 75 10.40 9.39 6.12
C CYS A 75 9.03 8.95 6.65
N ALA A 76 8.63 7.71 6.38
CA ALA A 76 7.28 7.21 6.57
C ALA A 76 6.89 7.09 8.05
N ASP A 77 5.60 7.22 8.31
CA ASP A 77 4.99 6.84 9.59
C ASP A 77 3.98 5.69 9.43
N ARG A 78 3.63 5.34 8.19
CA ARG A 78 2.57 4.38 7.86
C ARG A 78 2.93 3.56 6.63
N VAL A 79 2.52 2.30 6.68
CA VAL A 79 2.57 1.38 5.55
C VAL A 79 1.23 0.65 5.47
N PHE A 80 0.78 0.43 4.24
CA PHE A 80 -0.47 -0.23 3.96
C PHE A 80 -0.28 -1.30 2.90
N ARG A 81 -1.07 -2.36 3.02
CA ARG A 81 -1.13 -3.46 2.05
C ARG A 81 -2.49 -3.49 1.37
N LEU A 82 -2.46 -3.76 0.08
CA LEU A 82 -3.61 -4.03 -0.78
C LEU A 82 -3.38 -5.39 -1.45
N ILE A 83 -4.44 -6.19 -1.56
CA ILE A 83 -4.41 -7.41 -2.38
C ILE A 83 -4.08 -7.01 -3.83
N SER A 84 -3.10 -7.66 -4.47
CA SER A 84 -2.74 -7.26 -5.84
C SER A 84 -3.91 -7.35 -6.80
N PRO A 85 -4.00 -6.42 -7.74
CA PRO A 85 -4.85 -6.56 -8.91
C PRO A 85 -4.46 -7.80 -9.74
N ARG A 86 -5.43 -8.41 -10.41
CA ARG A 86 -5.26 -9.71 -11.08
C ARG A 86 -4.46 -9.62 -12.38
N THR A 87 -4.46 -8.44 -12.99
CA THR A 87 -3.75 -8.19 -14.25
C THR A 87 -2.72 -7.06 -14.09
N GLU A 88 -1.72 -7.07 -14.96
CA GLU A 88 -0.70 -6.01 -14.99
C GLU A 88 -1.29 -4.63 -15.29
N ALA A 89 -2.25 -4.55 -16.22
CA ALA A 89 -2.91 -3.29 -16.55
C ALA A 89 -3.66 -2.72 -15.32
N GLU A 90 -4.38 -3.56 -14.57
CA GLU A 90 -5.03 -3.13 -13.33
C GLU A 90 -4.01 -2.75 -12.26
N ARG A 91 -2.86 -3.45 -12.17
CA ARG A 91 -1.77 -3.11 -11.24
C ARG A 91 -1.25 -1.71 -11.51
N LEU A 92 -0.86 -1.42 -12.74
CA LEU A 92 -0.33 -0.12 -13.13
C LEU A 92 -1.36 1.00 -12.96
N SER A 93 -2.63 0.74 -13.31
CA SER A 93 -3.71 1.69 -13.07
C SER A 93 -3.94 1.95 -11.58
N THR A 94 -3.84 0.93 -10.74
CA THR A 94 -4.00 1.06 -9.28
C THR A 94 -2.82 1.82 -8.67
N ILE A 95 -1.58 1.55 -9.10
CA ILE A 95 -0.40 2.31 -8.67
C ILE A 95 -0.58 3.78 -8.99
N TRP A 96 -0.85 4.11 -10.27
CA TRP A 96 -1.07 5.48 -10.70
C TRP A 96 -2.17 6.17 -9.89
N ASP A 97 -3.23 5.45 -9.57
CA ASP A 97 -4.35 6.02 -8.84
C ASP A 97 -4.00 6.31 -7.36
N LEU A 98 -3.32 5.36 -6.71
CA LEU A 98 -2.91 5.45 -5.31
C LEU A 98 -1.77 6.45 -5.09
N GLU A 99 -0.91 6.70 -6.07
CA GLU A 99 0.14 7.72 -5.97
C GLU A 99 -0.41 9.13 -5.70
N GLY A 100 -1.66 9.40 -6.04
CA GLY A 100 -2.35 10.66 -5.71
C GLY A 100 -3.51 10.47 -4.76
N ALA A 101 -3.52 9.38 -3.99
CA ALA A 101 -4.59 9.10 -3.06
C ALA A 101 -4.51 9.97 -1.80
N GLU A 102 -5.68 10.19 -1.20
CA GLU A 102 -5.83 10.85 0.09
C GLU A 102 -6.61 9.95 1.05
N PRO A 103 -6.30 9.98 2.36
CA PRO A 103 -7.07 9.22 3.33
C PRO A 103 -8.48 9.81 3.40
N VAL A 104 -9.49 8.92 3.38
CA VAL A 104 -10.86 9.35 3.65
C VAL A 104 -10.94 9.66 5.14
N SER A 105 -10.97 10.95 5.46
CA SER A 105 -11.22 11.36 6.84
C SER A 105 -12.61 10.85 7.25
N SER A 106 -12.66 9.98 8.27
CA SER A 106 -13.91 9.75 8.99
C SER A 106 -14.18 11.00 9.84
N ALA A 107 -14.50 12.10 9.20
CA ALA A 107 -15.02 13.28 9.88
C ALA A 107 -16.43 12.93 10.36
N GLN A 108 -16.52 12.30 11.53
CA GLN A 108 -17.77 12.24 12.28
C GLN A 108 -17.50 12.07 13.78
N ALA A 109 -17.66 13.18 14.51
CA ALA A 109 -18.41 13.24 15.76
C ALA A 109 -18.62 14.72 16.13
N ALA A 110 -19.81 15.23 15.84
CA ALA A 110 -20.43 16.35 16.55
C ALA A 110 -21.88 15.96 16.83
#